data_AF-A0A3D1EP72-F1
#
_entry.id   AF-A0A3D1EP72-F1
#
_cell.length_a   1.000
_cell.length_b   1.000
_cell.length_c   1.000
_cell.angle_alpha   90.00
_cell.angle_beta   90.00
_cell.angle_gamma   90.00
#
_symmetry.space_group_name_H-M   'P 1'
#
loop_
_entity.id
_entity.type
_entity.pdbx_description
1 polymer ?
#
loop_
_entity_poly.entity_id
_entity_poly.type
_entity_poly.pdbx_seq_one_letter_code
_entity_poly.pdbx_strand_id
1 'polypeptide(L)'
;MSAIENAVAAVLAEHSQADTEEVRAGVTRVAERWTDTDGDEPAMAAFCKDHWVPAEDRQGLRDRLETALEQIHAHLYEARRVLRKWTDTRGDDLPQSDDLLAQFDPAADLSEQLWKQKLGFLCRLHFDDPDLATMLAEGGSWSSDQWADARLSQAFGARIPADLSERSRHIGHAASKWVSEQHIPVGGVVTADGQAPFEPDRKLLWHWLVREELRGRYGDGAEGLPVQRALASVMGRAIEGRIPATVWEGDAQKKWNPAANTIDGVANEAEDLARYEHWLAQFRVQQELDLYYPKHPTVLGRRFDLQREIPETEVVALIETLLDSTARNDLLDVVEAKLGRPLEAHDVYFEELGDDRPSRELDAIVAERFPDEDAFDAALPEVLRGLGFVDDEAEFLGTRIDVEIARGAGHAVRPALPEFHSWLRTNRLPDTLGWDGFDTGMHELGHCLEQVISTHRPRPALRGVPNTACTEAFAF
;
A
#
# COMPACT_ATOMS: atom_id res chain seq x y z
N MET A 1 -19.57 30.11 30.95
CA MET A 1 -19.13 30.10 29.54
C MET A 1 -18.51 28.75 29.28
N SER A 2 -18.69 28.16 28.09
CA SER A 2 -17.96 26.94 27.73
C SER A 2 -16.46 27.24 27.66
N ALA A 3 -15.60 26.22 27.79
CA ALA A 3 -14.15 26.34 27.62
C ALA A 3 -13.77 27.07 26.31
N ILE A 4 -14.51 26.78 25.24
CA ILE A 4 -14.37 27.42 23.93
C ILE A 4 -14.62 28.93 24.01
N GLU A 5 -15.73 29.39 24.62
CA GLU A 5 -15.99 30.84 24.73
C GLU A 5 -14.91 31.57 25.53
N ASN A 6 -14.41 30.95 26.61
CA ASN A 6 -13.35 31.54 27.42
C ASN A 6 -12.06 31.70 26.61
N ALA A 7 -11.68 30.69 25.81
CA ALA A 7 -10.52 30.74 24.93
C ALA A 7 -10.69 31.75 23.79
N VAL A 8 -11.86 31.82 23.16
CA VAL A 8 -12.19 32.84 22.13
C VAL A 8 -12.06 34.25 22.71
N ALA A 9 -12.65 34.49 23.89
CA ALA A 9 -12.55 35.79 24.55
C ALA A 9 -11.09 36.15 24.91
N ALA A 10 -10.29 35.16 25.33
CA ALA A 10 -8.88 35.37 25.63
C ALA A 10 -8.08 35.80 24.38
N VAL A 11 -8.28 35.12 23.25
CA VAL A 11 -7.65 35.48 21.96
C VAL A 11 -8.05 36.89 21.52
N LEU A 12 -9.36 37.19 21.49
CA LEU A 12 -9.88 38.48 21.04
C LEU A 12 -9.49 39.65 21.94
N ALA A 13 -9.17 39.39 23.21
CA ALA A 13 -8.66 40.42 24.12
C ALA A 13 -7.27 40.94 23.70
N GLU A 14 -6.41 40.09 23.13
CA GLU A 14 -5.08 40.47 22.62
C GLU A 14 -5.12 40.79 21.11
N HIS A 15 -6.03 40.17 20.37
CA HIS A 15 -6.18 40.29 18.91
C HIS A 15 -7.56 40.84 18.52
N SER A 16 -7.89 42.04 18.97
CA SER A 16 -9.23 42.66 18.77
C SER A 16 -9.68 42.86 17.31
N GLN A 17 -8.76 42.77 16.35
CA GLN A 17 -9.06 42.87 14.91
C GLN A 17 -9.26 41.51 14.24
N ALA A 18 -9.02 40.40 14.94
CA ALA A 18 -9.21 39.07 14.40
C ALA A 18 -10.70 38.80 14.13
N ASP A 19 -10.99 38.02 13.09
CA ASP A 19 -12.33 37.57 12.80
C ASP A 19 -12.81 36.62 13.91
N THR A 20 -13.95 36.93 14.51
CA THR A 20 -14.50 36.16 15.63
C THR A 20 -14.91 34.75 15.22
N GLU A 21 -15.38 34.55 13.99
CA GLU A 21 -15.76 33.24 13.47
C GLU A 21 -14.51 32.40 13.18
N GLU A 22 -13.44 33.00 12.62
CA GLU A 22 -12.15 32.32 12.42
C GLU A 22 -11.55 31.85 13.74
N VAL A 23 -11.48 32.76 14.74
CA VAL A 23 -10.97 32.43 16.09
C VAL A 23 -11.77 31.30 16.70
N ARG A 24 -13.10 31.37 16.60
CA ARG A 24 -14.00 30.33 17.13
C ARG A 24 -13.80 29.00 16.45
N ALA A 25 -13.65 28.97 15.13
CA ALA A 25 -13.41 27.75 14.36
C ALA A 25 -12.07 27.11 14.78
N GLY A 26 -11.00 27.90 14.86
CA GLY A 26 -9.68 27.45 15.33
C GLY A 26 -9.69 26.88 16.74
N VAL A 27 -10.27 27.61 17.69
CA VAL A 27 -10.39 27.15 19.09
C VAL A 27 -11.23 25.88 19.19
N THR A 28 -12.29 25.75 18.38
CA THR A 28 -13.12 24.55 18.35
C THR A 28 -12.32 23.33 17.88
N ARG A 29 -11.51 23.47 16.81
CA ARG A 29 -10.64 22.39 16.33
C ARG A 29 -9.57 21.96 17.33
N VAL A 30 -9.09 22.89 18.17
CA VAL A 30 -8.20 22.56 19.30
C VAL A 30 -8.97 21.79 20.36
N ALA A 31 -10.13 22.30 20.78
CA ALA A 31 -10.96 21.70 21.83
C ALA A 31 -11.43 20.28 21.48
N GLU A 32 -11.73 19.99 20.21
CA GLU A 32 -12.09 18.64 19.71
C GLU A 32 -11.08 17.55 20.07
N ARG A 33 -9.81 17.93 20.21
CA ARG A 33 -8.72 17.00 20.47
C ARG A 33 -8.00 17.24 21.78
N TRP A 34 -8.37 18.28 22.54
CA TRP A 34 -7.73 18.61 23.80
C TRP A 34 -8.21 17.64 24.89
N THR A 35 -7.28 17.04 25.63
CA THR A 35 -7.57 16.11 26.73
C THR A 35 -6.90 16.57 28.02
N ASP A 36 -7.25 15.95 29.14
CA ASP A 36 -6.67 16.26 30.46
C ASP A 36 -5.13 16.10 30.50
N THR A 37 -4.54 15.36 29.57
CA THR A 37 -3.09 15.21 29.43
C THR A 37 -2.41 16.45 28.84
N ASP A 38 -3.14 17.31 28.14
CA ASP A 38 -2.60 18.53 27.49
C ASP A 38 -2.74 19.77 28.41
N GLY A 39 -3.65 19.70 29.38
CA GLY A 39 -3.92 20.70 30.39
C GLY A 39 -5.42 20.85 30.69
N ASP A 40 -5.75 21.65 31.70
CA ASP A 40 -7.14 22.01 32.01
C ASP A 40 -7.69 23.10 31.04
N GLU A 41 -8.96 23.48 31.20
CA GLU A 41 -9.57 24.52 30.34
C GLU A 41 -8.79 25.85 30.35
N PRO A 42 -8.29 26.36 31.50
CA PRO A 42 -7.39 27.52 31.52
C PRO A 42 -6.12 27.32 30.69
N ALA A 43 -5.48 26.14 30.74
CA ALA A 43 -4.30 25.85 29.95
C ALA A 43 -4.59 25.84 28.43
N MET A 44 -5.75 25.33 28.02
CA MET A 44 -6.21 25.40 26.63
C MET A 44 -6.42 26.85 26.17
N ALA A 45 -7.08 27.67 27.00
CA ALA A 45 -7.32 29.08 26.70
C ALA A 45 -6.01 29.87 26.59
N ALA A 46 -5.07 29.62 27.52
CA ALA A 46 -3.73 30.19 27.47
C ALA A 46 -2.99 29.78 26.19
N PHE A 47 -3.03 28.51 25.82
CA PHE A 47 -2.43 28.03 24.57
C PHE A 47 -3.01 28.74 23.34
N CYS A 48 -4.33 28.80 23.20
CA CYS A 48 -4.96 29.43 22.04
C CYS A 48 -4.59 30.91 21.94
N LYS A 49 -4.55 31.61 23.08
CA LYS A 49 -4.18 33.02 23.17
C LYS A 49 -2.71 33.26 22.83
N ASP A 50 -1.79 32.55 23.48
CA ASP A 50 -0.35 32.76 23.34
C ASP A 50 0.18 32.33 21.96
N HIS A 51 -0.54 31.45 21.25
CA HIS A 51 -0.17 30.94 19.94
C HIS A 51 -1.08 31.41 18.81
N TRP A 52 -1.95 32.40 19.05
CA TRP A 52 -2.72 33.00 17.98
C TRP A 52 -1.79 33.77 17.03
N VAL A 53 -1.92 33.50 15.73
CA VAL A 53 -1.15 34.20 14.68
C VAL A 53 -2.16 34.96 13.82
N PRO A 54 -1.98 36.28 13.59
CA PRO A 54 -2.85 37.04 12.69
C PRO A 54 -2.79 36.57 11.24
N ALA A 55 -3.81 36.91 10.45
CA ALA A 55 -3.93 36.48 9.06
C ALA A 55 -2.74 36.93 8.19
N GLU A 56 -2.20 38.13 8.43
CA GLU A 56 -1.04 38.69 7.74
C GLU A 56 0.26 37.90 7.95
N ASP A 57 0.38 37.20 9.09
CA ASP A 57 1.57 36.40 9.45
C ASP A 57 1.35 34.89 9.18
N ARG A 58 0.15 34.50 8.75
CA ARG A 58 -0.27 33.11 8.55
C ARG A 58 0.61 32.35 7.57
N GLN A 59 1.03 33.01 6.49
CA GLN A 59 1.94 32.41 5.51
C GLN A 59 3.27 32.02 6.15
N GLY A 60 3.83 32.89 7.00
CA GLY A 60 5.08 32.59 7.70
C GLY A 60 4.96 31.41 8.67
N LEU A 61 3.79 31.21 9.26
CA LEU A 61 3.52 30.02 10.08
C LEU A 61 3.42 28.75 9.22
N ARG A 62 2.69 28.82 8.10
CA ARG A 62 2.52 27.73 7.14
C ARG A 62 3.88 27.20 6.67
N ASP A 63 4.75 28.09 6.19
CA ASP A 63 6.05 27.72 5.63
C ASP A 63 6.95 27.06 6.70
N ARG A 64 6.87 27.51 7.96
CA ARG A 64 7.61 26.91 9.08
C ARG A 64 7.11 25.51 9.42
N LEU A 65 5.80 25.33 9.49
CA LEU A 65 5.18 24.04 9.79
C LEU A 65 5.40 23.03 8.67
N GLU A 66 5.23 23.46 7.42
CA GLU A 66 5.52 22.66 6.23
C GLU A 66 6.98 22.22 6.21
N THR A 67 7.92 23.15 6.38
CA THR A 67 9.36 22.83 6.45
C THR A 67 9.64 21.86 7.59
N ALA A 68 9.12 22.10 8.80
CA ALA A 68 9.38 21.22 9.94
C ALA A 68 8.87 19.79 9.70
N LEU A 69 7.64 19.64 9.20
CA LEU A 69 7.04 18.34 8.94
C LEU A 69 7.76 17.61 7.80
N GLU A 70 8.08 18.31 6.70
CA GLU A 70 8.88 17.76 5.61
C GLU A 70 10.21 17.22 6.14
N GLN A 71 10.98 18.04 6.86
CA GLN A 71 12.31 17.68 7.32
C GLN A 71 12.28 16.50 8.30
N ILE A 72 11.34 16.49 9.25
CA ILE A 72 11.19 15.38 10.21
C ILE A 72 10.82 14.09 9.47
N HIS A 73 9.76 14.12 8.65
CA HIS A 73 9.23 12.92 8.02
C HIS A 73 10.19 12.36 6.98
N ALA A 74 10.82 13.23 6.19
CA ALA A 74 11.70 12.81 5.13
C ALA A 74 13.00 12.20 5.65
N HIS A 75 13.62 12.78 6.69
CA HIS A 75 14.82 12.18 7.28
C HIS A 75 14.54 10.84 7.96
N LEU A 76 13.37 10.69 8.60
CA LEU A 76 12.96 9.40 9.16
C LEU A 76 12.66 8.37 8.08
N TYR A 77 12.07 8.78 6.95
CA TYR A 77 11.84 7.93 5.80
C TYR A 77 13.17 7.42 5.21
N GLU A 78 14.13 8.31 4.99
CA GLU A 78 15.45 7.96 4.46
C GLU A 78 16.26 7.08 5.42
N ALA A 79 16.22 7.38 6.72
CA ALA A 79 16.83 6.53 7.73
C ALA A 79 16.25 5.11 7.67
N ARG A 80 14.92 4.98 7.56
CA ARG A 80 14.25 3.68 7.41
C ARG A 80 14.64 2.98 6.12
N ARG A 81 14.73 3.69 4.99
CA ARG A 81 15.17 3.14 3.71
C ARG A 81 16.57 2.54 3.81
N VAL A 82 17.51 3.25 4.44
CA VAL A 82 18.88 2.76 4.65
C VAL A 82 18.90 1.53 5.53
N LEU A 83 18.18 1.56 6.67
CA LEU A 83 18.12 0.44 7.61
C LEU A 83 17.52 -0.83 7.01
N ARG A 84 16.63 -0.70 6.03
CA ARG A 84 15.99 -1.80 5.33
C ARG A 84 16.69 -2.23 4.05
N LYS A 85 17.77 -1.56 3.64
CA LYS A 85 18.43 -1.83 2.35
C LYS A 85 18.75 -3.32 2.18
N TRP A 86 19.34 -3.96 3.19
CA TRP A 86 19.80 -5.34 3.10
C TRP A 86 18.68 -6.38 3.09
N THR A 87 17.53 -6.09 3.71
CA THR A 87 16.35 -6.96 3.65
C THR A 87 15.59 -6.81 2.33
N ASP A 88 15.59 -5.60 1.76
CA ASP A 88 14.79 -5.29 0.57
C ASP A 88 15.55 -5.55 -0.75
N THR A 89 16.88 -5.48 -0.76
CA THR A 89 17.73 -5.62 -1.96
C THR A 89 18.51 -6.94 -1.98
N ARG A 90 18.85 -7.41 -3.18
CA ARG A 90 19.71 -8.58 -3.38
C ARG A 90 21.17 -8.18 -3.14
N GLY A 91 21.91 -8.99 -2.38
CA GLY A 91 23.31 -8.74 -2.05
C GLY A 91 23.83 -9.72 -1.01
N ASP A 92 24.90 -9.34 -0.31
CA ASP A 92 25.42 -10.07 0.85
C ASP A 92 24.36 -10.13 1.97
N ASP A 93 24.25 -11.29 2.63
CA ASP A 93 23.17 -11.57 3.59
C ASP A 93 23.72 -11.84 5.00
N LEU A 94 23.20 -11.10 5.99
CA LEU A 94 23.43 -11.31 7.41
C LEU A 94 22.08 -11.38 8.13
N PRO A 95 21.28 -12.46 7.96
CA PRO A 95 19.85 -12.49 8.24
C PRO A 95 19.45 -11.93 9.61
N GLN A 96 20.13 -12.37 10.68
CA GLN A 96 19.78 -11.93 12.03
C GLN A 96 20.11 -10.45 12.30
N SER A 97 21.15 -9.92 11.64
CA SER A 97 21.54 -8.52 11.77
C SER A 97 20.68 -7.63 10.89
N ASP A 98 20.40 -8.07 9.67
CA ASP A 98 19.57 -7.37 8.69
C ASP A 98 18.14 -7.24 9.21
N ASP A 99 17.58 -8.33 9.76
CA ASP A 99 16.26 -8.31 10.40
C ASP A 99 16.19 -7.36 11.59
N LEU A 100 17.27 -7.29 12.39
CA LEU A 100 17.33 -6.38 13.54
C LEU A 100 17.39 -4.91 13.09
N LEU A 101 18.17 -4.60 12.06
CA LEU A 101 18.26 -3.26 11.47
C LEU A 101 16.92 -2.83 10.85
N ALA A 102 16.29 -3.71 10.07
CA ALA A 102 15.02 -3.43 9.40
C ALA A 102 13.86 -3.17 10.37
N GLN A 103 13.92 -3.73 11.60
CA GLN A 103 12.93 -3.52 12.65
C GLN A 103 13.17 -2.27 13.51
N PHE A 104 14.32 -1.61 13.37
CA PHE A 104 14.63 -0.43 14.17
C PHE A 104 13.83 0.79 13.71
N ASP A 105 12.97 1.33 14.59
CA ASP A 105 12.28 2.59 14.39
C ASP A 105 12.87 3.68 15.31
N PRO A 106 13.61 4.67 14.76
CA PRO A 106 14.22 5.72 15.58
C PRO A 106 13.23 6.70 16.21
N ALA A 107 11.95 6.69 15.81
CA ALA A 107 10.95 7.64 16.28
C ALA A 107 9.56 6.99 16.44
N ALA A 108 9.51 5.83 17.11
CA ALA A 108 8.30 5.02 17.28
C ALA A 108 7.11 5.74 17.96
N ASP A 109 7.37 6.80 18.73
CA ASP A 109 6.38 7.61 19.44
C ASP A 109 6.13 8.99 18.79
N LEU A 110 6.67 9.26 17.60
CA LEU A 110 6.58 10.57 16.94
C LEU A 110 5.16 11.11 16.90
N SER A 111 4.19 10.29 16.49
CA SER A 111 2.79 10.72 16.41
C SER A 111 2.28 11.24 17.76
N GLU A 112 2.62 10.57 18.88
CA GLU A 112 2.24 11.01 20.21
C GLU A 112 3.00 12.29 20.62
N GLN A 113 4.29 12.37 20.29
CA GLN A 113 5.13 13.54 20.57
C GLN A 113 4.61 14.80 19.87
N LEU A 114 4.12 14.71 18.63
CA LEU A 114 3.56 15.85 17.92
C LEU A 114 2.34 16.46 18.65
N TRP A 115 1.57 15.64 19.38
CA TRP A 115 0.47 16.12 20.25
C TRP A 115 0.97 16.61 21.61
N LYS A 116 1.83 15.83 22.29
CA LYS A 116 2.41 16.21 23.59
C LYS A 116 3.14 17.55 23.55
N GLN A 117 3.86 17.82 22.46
CA GLN A 117 4.58 19.07 22.22
C GLN A 117 3.70 20.16 21.58
N LYS A 118 2.39 19.91 21.43
CA LYS A 118 1.37 20.84 20.96
C LYS A 118 1.52 21.35 19.51
N LEU A 119 2.33 20.69 18.69
CA LEU A 119 2.46 21.03 17.26
C LEU A 119 1.16 20.77 16.50
N GLY A 120 0.47 19.65 16.79
CA GLY A 120 -0.83 19.36 16.18
C GLY A 120 -1.90 20.39 16.54
N PHE A 121 -1.87 20.91 17.78
CA PHE A 121 -2.78 21.99 18.21
C PHE A 121 -2.45 23.33 17.56
N LEU A 122 -1.17 23.66 17.40
CA LEU A 122 -0.73 24.88 16.70
C LEU A 122 -1.25 24.89 15.26
N CYS A 123 -1.13 23.74 14.58
CA CYS A 123 -1.63 23.59 13.21
C CYS A 123 -3.17 23.72 13.16
N ARG A 124 -3.89 22.97 14.00
CA ARG A 124 -5.36 22.97 14.02
C ARG A 124 -5.98 24.29 14.47
N LEU A 125 -5.28 25.09 15.27
CA LEU A 125 -5.75 26.42 15.64
C LEU A 125 -5.94 27.31 14.39
N HIS A 126 -5.16 27.07 13.35
CA HIS A 126 -4.99 28.01 12.24
C HIS A 126 -5.42 27.48 10.89
N PHE A 127 -5.34 26.18 10.67
CA PHE A 127 -5.62 25.56 9.38
C PHE A 127 -6.82 24.63 9.44
N ASP A 128 -7.68 24.76 8.45
CA ASP A 128 -8.88 23.96 8.32
C ASP A 128 -8.55 22.48 8.10
N ASP A 129 -9.47 21.62 8.50
CA ASP A 129 -9.38 20.17 8.37
C ASP A 129 -10.65 19.70 7.63
N PRO A 130 -10.79 20.02 6.33
CA PRO A 130 -12.00 19.74 5.56
C PRO A 130 -12.20 18.23 5.43
N ASP A 131 -13.47 17.81 5.33
CA ASP A 131 -13.81 16.44 4.97
C ASP A 131 -13.72 16.23 3.44
N LEU A 132 -13.76 14.97 3.01
CA LEU A 132 -13.65 14.63 1.59
C LEU A 132 -14.77 15.29 0.76
N ALA A 133 -15.99 15.38 1.27
CA ALA A 133 -17.10 16.00 0.56
C ALA A 133 -16.81 17.48 0.25
N THR A 134 -16.27 18.22 1.21
CA THR A 134 -15.84 19.60 1.05
C THR A 134 -14.68 19.70 0.06
N MET A 135 -13.66 18.83 0.19
CA MET A 135 -12.52 18.79 -0.72
C MET A 135 -12.95 18.55 -2.18
N LEU A 136 -13.89 17.63 -2.43
CA LEU A 136 -14.39 17.34 -3.77
C LEU A 136 -15.25 18.49 -4.33
N ALA A 137 -16.08 19.11 -3.50
CA ALA A 137 -16.97 20.18 -3.93
C ALA A 137 -16.25 21.51 -4.19
N GLU A 138 -15.27 21.85 -3.34
CA GLU A 138 -14.65 23.17 -3.31
C GLU A 138 -13.18 23.18 -3.75
N GLY A 139 -12.49 22.03 -3.65
CA GLY A 139 -11.04 21.93 -3.84
C GLY A 139 -10.55 22.31 -5.23
N GLY A 140 -11.39 22.19 -6.26
CA GLY A 140 -11.08 22.69 -7.61
C GLY A 140 -10.92 24.21 -7.70
N SER A 141 -11.41 24.96 -6.69
CA SER A 141 -11.27 26.42 -6.59
C SER A 141 -10.19 26.87 -5.61
N TRP A 142 -9.62 25.94 -4.84
CA TRP A 142 -8.63 26.26 -3.82
C TRP A 142 -7.27 26.60 -4.44
N SER A 143 -6.63 27.61 -3.87
CA SER A 143 -5.22 27.90 -4.12
C SER A 143 -4.31 26.80 -3.55
N SER A 144 -3.05 26.74 -4.02
CA SER A 144 -2.04 25.84 -3.44
C SER A 144 -1.78 26.06 -1.95
N ASP A 145 -2.03 27.28 -1.46
CA ASP A 145 -1.95 27.63 -0.04
C ASP A 145 -3.08 27.01 0.77
N GLN A 146 -4.33 27.07 0.27
CA GLN A 146 -5.47 26.44 0.92
C GLN A 146 -5.36 24.92 0.94
N TRP A 147 -4.86 24.33 -0.17
CA TRP A 147 -4.54 22.91 -0.20
C TRP A 147 -3.45 22.55 0.82
N ALA A 148 -2.41 23.36 0.95
CA ALA A 148 -1.36 23.12 1.95
C ALA A 148 -1.92 23.18 3.37
N ASP A 149 -2.79 24.14 3.67
CA ASP A 149 -3.43 24.28 4.98
C ASP A 149 -4.20 23.01 5.35
N ALA A 150 -5.02 22.48 4.42
CA ALA A 150 -5.74 21.23 4.61
C ALA A 150 -4.78 20.04 4.89
N ARG A 151 -3.71 19.90 4.08
CA ARG A 151 -2.73 18.81 4.22
C ARG A 151 -1.93 18.89 5.51
N LEU A 152 -1.51 20.09 5.92
CA LEU A 152 -0.81 20.30 7.18
C LEU A 152 -1.70 19.91 8.37
N SER A 153 -2.98 20.28 8.36
CA SER A 153 -3.92 19.94 9.42
C SER A 153 -4.16 18.42 9.53
N GLN A 154 -4.20 17.73 8.39
CA GLN A 154 -4.38 16.28 8.30
C GLN A 154 -3.13 15.47 8.69
N ALA A 155 -1.92 16.03 8.56
CA ALA A 155 -0.65 15.32 8.76
C ALA A 155 -0.44 14.71 10.15
N PHE A 156 -1.16 15.19 11.18
CA PHE A 156 -1.00 14.76 12.57
C PHE A 156 -1.79 13.49 12.94
N GLY A 157 -2.64 12.98 12.03
CA GLY A 157 -3.37 11.72 12.19
C GLY A 157 -4.36 11.71 13.37
N ALA A 158 -4.80 10.53 13.83
CA ALA A 158 -5.66 10.37 15.01
C ALA A 158 -4.83 10.22 16.30
N ARG A 159 -5.38 10.63 17.46
CA ARG A 159 -4.74 10.46 18.78
C ARG A 159 -5.03 9.06 19.36
N ILE A 160 -4.36 8.04 18.84
CA ILE A 160 -4.55 6.65 19.29
C ILE A 160 -3.65 6.39 20.52
N PRO A 161 -4.18 5.81 21.61
CA PRO A 161 -3.38 5.37 22.75
C PRO A 161 -2.26 4.41 22.35
N ALA A 162 -1.09 4.55 22.96
CA ALA A 162 0.10 3.77 22.61
C ALA A 162 -0.12 2.25 22.75
N ASP A 163 -0.80 1.81 23.80
CA ASP A 163 -1.14 0.41 24.06
C ASP A 163 -2.10 -0.16 23.00
N LEU A 164 -3.11 0.61 22.58
CA LEU A 164 -4.01 0.21 21.50
C LEU A 164 -3.27 0.15 20.15
N SER A 165 -2.39 1.12 19.88
CA SER A 165 -1.56 1.16 18.67
C SER A 165 -0.61 -0.04 18.61
N GLU A 166 0.10 -0.35 19.69
CA GLU A 166 0.98 -1.52 19.81
C GLU A 166 0.20 -2.83 19.63
N ARG A 167 -0.94 -2.98 20.30
CA ARG A 167 -1.78 -4.17 20.17
C ARG A 167 -2.30 -4.35 18.74
N SER A 168 -2.69 -3.27 18.07
CA SER A 168 -3.07 -3.29 16.65
C SER A 168 -1.92 -3.78 15.76
N ARG A 169 -0.69 -3.28 15.99
CA ARG A 169 0.50 -3.76 15.27
C ARG A 169 0.77 -5.24 15.53
N HIS A 170 0.68 -5.72 16.77
CA HIS A 170 0.87 -7.14 17.09
C HIS A 170 -0.18 -8.04 16.44
N ILE A 171 -1.46 -7.64 16.45
CA ILE A 171 -2.54 -8.38 15.77
C ILE A 171 -2.30 -8.38 14.25
N GLY A 172 -1.88 -7.25 13.68
CA GLY A 172 -1.39 -7.08 12.30
C GLY A 172 -0.29 -8.06 11.92
N HIS A 173 0.77 -8.07 12.71
CA HIS A 173 1.94 -8.89 12.50
C HIS A 173 1.60 -10.39 12.62
N ALA A 174 0.86 -10.80 13.64
CA ALA A 174 0.45 -12.19 13.82
C ALA A 174 -0.38 -12.71 12.64
N ALA A 175 -1.33 -11.91 12.13
CA ALA A 175 -2.11 -12.28 10.95
C ALA A 175 -1.23 -12.36 9.69
N SER A 176 -0.35 -11.37 9.46
CA SER A 176 0.54 -11.34 8.31
C SER A 176 1.51 -12.52 8.30
N LYS A 177 2.13 -12.80 9.45
CA LYS A 177 3.02 -13.94 9.67
C LYS A 177 2.30 -15.26 9.39
N TRP A 178 1.10 -15.43 9.95
CA TRP A 178 0.30 -16.63 9.71
C TRP A 178 0.07 -16.84 8.21
N VAL A 179 -0.37 -15.81 7.49
CA VAL A 179 -0.62 -15.87 6.03
C VAL A 179 0.66 -16.22 5.25
N SER A 180 1.81 -15.62 5.58
CA SER A 180 3.09 -15.84 4.88
C SER A 180 3.73 -17.20 5.15
N GLU A 181 3.42 -17.82 6.30
CA GLU A 181 4.02 -19.11 6.68
C GLU A 181 3.21 -20.33 6.20
N GLN A 182 1.96 -20.14 5.77
CA GLN A 182 1.06 -21.21 5.31
C GLN A 182 1.50 -21.80 3.95
N HIS A 183 2.46 -22.73 3.99
CA HIS A 183 2.92 -23.47 2.81
C HIS A 183 2.26 -24.84 2.76
N ILE A 184 1.38 -25.05 1.78
CA ILE A 184 0.70 -26.34 1.56
C ILE A 184 1.69 -27.33 0.95
N PRO A 185 1.92 -28.49 1.59
CA PRO A 185 2.69 -29.57 0.99
C PRO A 185 1.86 -30.23 -0.12
N VAL A 186 2.17 -29.88 -1.38
CA VAL A 186 1.38 -30.34 -2.53
C VAL A 186 1.81 -31.70 -3.07
N GLY A 187 2.93 -32.27 -2.60
CA GLY A 187 3.39 -33.60 -3.04
C GLY A 187 2.40 -34.76 -2.81
N GLY A 188 1.48 -34.60 -1.85
CA GLY A 188 0.38 -35.55 -1.61
C GLY A 188 -0.93 -35.23 -2.37
N VAL A 189 -1.03 -34.07 -3.04
CA VAL A 189 -2.23 -33.67 -3.77
C VAL A 189 -2.40 -34.53 -5.00
N VAL A 190 -3.62 -35.05 -5.19
CA VAL A 190 -4.01 -35.78 -6.40
C VAL A 190 -5.18 -35.11 -7.11
N THR A 191 -5.20 -35.26 -8.43
CA THR A 191 -6.33 -34.86 -9.27
C THR A 191 -7.56 -35.76 -9.02
N ALA A 192 -8.71 -35.38 -9.57
CA ALA A 192 -9.95 -36.14 -9.42
C ALA A 192 -9.85 -37.57 -9.98
N ASP A 193 -9.03 -37.77 -11.02
CA ASP A 193 -8.71 -39.06 -11.64
C ASP A 193 -7.53 -39.79 -10.96
N GLY A 194 -6.94 -39.21 -9.92
CA GLY A 194 -5.93 -39.85 -9.06
C GLY A 194 -4.48 -39.65 -9.51
N GLN A 195 -4.20 -38.76 -10.46
CA GLN A 195 -2.83 -38.41 -10.82
C GLN A 195 -2.17 -37.57 -9.72
N ALA A 196 -0.87 -37.77 -9.50
CA ALA A 196 -0.07 -37.00 -8.56
C ALA A 196 0.91 -36.11 -9.35
N PRO A 197 0.58 -34.83 -9.59
CA PRO A 197 1.34 -33.98 -10.52
C PRO A 197 2.56 -33.27 -9.90
N PHE A 198 2.77 -33.41 -8.58
CA PHE A 198 3.82 -32.69 -7.85
C PHE A 198 4.89 -33.62 -7.28
N GLU A 199 6.11 -33.11 -7.21
CA GLU A 199 7.20 -33.78 -6.51
C GLU A 199 6.87 -33.94 -5.00
N PRO A 200 7.30 -35.04 -4.35
CA PRO A 200 6.91 -35.36 -2.98
C PRO A 200 7.19 -34.27 -1.94
N ASP A 201 8.26 -33.51 -2.09
CA ASP A 201 8.71 -32.48 -1.15
C ASP A 201 8.23 -31.06 -1.53
N ARG A 202 7.49 -30.92 -2.64
CA ARG A 202 7.03 -29.63 -3.14
C ARG A 202 6.04 -29.00 -2.16
N LYS A 203 6.29 -27.72 -1.84
CA LYS A 203 5.41 -26.87 -1.04
C LYS A 203 5.09 -25.61 -1.80
N LEU A 204 3.84 -25.16 -1.70
CA LEU A 204 3.37 -23.92 -2.31
C LEU A 204 2.75 -23.03 -1.23
N LEU A 205 3.15 -21.77 -1.19
CA LEU A 205 2.46 -20.76 -0.40
C LEU A 205 1.00 -20.65 -0.86
N TRP A 206 0.08 -20.95 0.05
CA TRP A 206 -1.32 -21.22 -0.29
C TRP A 206 -2.07 -20.09 -0.99
N HIS A 207 -1.80 -18.83 -0.63
CA HIS A 207 -2.53 -17.66 -1.10
C HIS A 207 -1.90 -17.01 -2.34
N TRP A 208 -0.71 -17.46 -2.73
CA TRP A 208 0.04 -16.88 -3.85
C TRP A 208 0.56 -17.97 -4.80
N LEU A 209 1.50 -18.80 -4.37
CA LEU A 209 2.16 -19.79 -5.24
C LEU A 209 1.22 -20.90 -5.75
N VAL A 210 0.11 -21.21 -5.05
CA VAL A 210 -0.91 -22.13 -5.58
C VAL A 210 -1.62 -21.55 -6.80
N ARG A 211 -1.91 -20.24 -6.79
CA ARG A 211 -2.46 -19.53 -7.96
C ARG A 211 -1.46 -19.48 -9.09
N GLU A 212 -0.19 -19.17 -8.79
CA GLU A 212 0.88 -19.14 -9.79
C GLU A 212 1.09 -20.49 -10.46
N GLU A 213 1.11 -21.56 -9.67
CA GLU A 213 1.18 -22.92 -10.19
C GLU A 213 -0.04 -23.24 -11.07
N LEU A 214 -1.25 -22.85 -10.67
CA LEU A 214 -2.46 -23.02 -11.48
C LEU A 214 -2.36 -22.28 -12.83
N ARG A 215 -1.90 -21.03 -12.79
CA ARG A 215 -1.71 -20.18 -13.96
C ARG A 215 -0.68 -20.79 -14.92
N GLY A 216 0.44 -21.28 -14.40
CA GLY A 216 1.47 -21.96 -15.18
C GLY A 216 0.99 -23.21 -15.93
N ARG A 217 -0.18 -23.78 -15.57
CA ARG A 217 -0.75 -24.95 -16.26
C ARG A 217 -1.58 -24.62 -17.50
N TYR A 218 -1.82 -23.35 -17.84
CA TYR A 218 -2.51 -23.02 -19.09
C TYR A 218 -1.71 -23.43 -20.33
N GLY A 219 -0.38 -23.28 -20.29
CA GLY A 219 0.53 -23.73 -21.35
C GLY A 219 0.54 -25.25 -21.60
N ASP A 220 0.09 -26.05 -20.62
CA ASP A 220 -0.02 -27.52 -20.74
C ASP A 220 -1.33 -27.95 -21.47
N GLY A 221 -2.19 -27.00 -21.85
CA GLY A 221 -3.44 -27.25 -22.56
C GLY A 221 -4.37 -28.22 -21.83
N ALA A 222 -4.91 -29.22 -22.55
CA ALA A 222 -5.86 -30.18 -22.00
C ALA A 222 -5.28 -31.06 -20.87
N GLU A 223 -3.96 -31.28 -20.87
CA GLU A 223 -3.28 -32.09 -19.84
C GLU A 223 -3.11 -31.32 -18.51
N GLY A 224 -3.03 -29.98 -18.57
CA GLY A 224 -2.95 -29.12 -17.39
C GLY A 224 -4.27 -28.99 -16.61
N LEU A 225 -5.41 -29.14 -17.29
CA LEU A 225 -6.73 -28.86 -16.71
C LEU A 225 -7.08 -29.67 -15.44
N PRO A 226 -6.80 -31.00 -15.34
CA PRO A 226 -7.03 -31.74 -14.10
C PRO A 226 -6.24 -31.18 -12.91
N VAL A 227 -5.02 -30.70 -13.15
CA VAL A 227 -4.15 -30.07 -12.14
C VAL A 227 -4.71 -28.71 -11.73
N GLN A 228 -5.15 -27.90 -12.70
CA GLN A 228 -5.81 -26.61 -12.42
C GLN A 228 -7.02 -26.77 -11.51
N ARG A 229 -7.91 -27.72 -11.81
CA ARG A 229 -9.10 -28.01 -10.98
C ARG A 229 -8.74 -28.48 -9.58
N ALA A 230 -7.68 -29.29 -9.45
CA ALA A 230 -7.18 -29.73 -8.15
C ALA A 230 -6.69 -28.53 -7.32
N LEU A 231 -5.85 -27.67 -7.91
CA LEU A 231 -5.33 -26.46 -7.25
C LEU A 231 -6.43 -25.43 -6.91
N ALA A 232 -7.42 -25.26 -7.79
CA ALA A 232 -8.60 -24.44 -7.51
C ALA A 232 -9.37 -24.97 -6.30
N SER A 233 -9.52 -26.29 -6.20
CA SER A 233 -10.13 -26.93 -5.03
C SER A 233 -9.27 -26.74 -3.77
N VAL A 234 -7.93 -26.85 -3.87
CA VAL A 234 -7.02 -26.55 -2.75
C VAL A 234 -7.26 -25.15 -2.21
N MET A 235 -7.30 -24.13 -3.08
CA MET A 235 -7.60 -22.75 -2.67
C MET A 235 -8.98 -22.63 -1.99
N GLY A 236 -10.00 -23.26 -2.56
CA GLY A 236 -11.34 -23.31 -1.97
C GLY A 236 -11.35 -23.92 -0.57
N ARG A 237 -10.73 -25.10 -0.39
CA ARG A 237 -10.62 -25.77 0.92
C ARG A 237 -9.87 -24.93 1.94
N ALA A 238 -8.87 -24.19 1.51
CA ALA A 238 -8.13 -23.31 2.38
C ALA A 238 -8.97 -22.12 2.88
N ILE A 239 -9.83 -21.56 2.02
CA ILE A 239 -10.78 -20.50 2.40
C ILE A 239 -11.83 -21.06 3.37
N GLU A 240 -12.34 -22.27 3.11
CA GLU A 240 -13.31 -22.95 3.96
C GLU A 240 -12.73 -23.38 5.32
N GLY A 241 -11.40 -23.41 5.48
CA GLY A 241 -10.76 -23.99 6.65
C GLY A 241 -10.88 -25.52 6.69
N ARG A 242 -10.90 -26.19 5.54
CA ARG A 242 -11.19 -27.63 5.41
C ARG A 242 -10.03 -28.46 4.87
N ILE A 243 -8.84 -27.87 4.78
CA ILE A 243 -7.61 -28.63 4.51
C ILE A 243 -7.39 -29.59 5.69
N PRO A 244 -7.29 -30.91 5.46
CA PRO A 244 -7.07 -31.85 6.53
C PRO A 244 -5.75 -31.58 7.28
N ALA A 245 -5.75 -31.72 8.60
CA ALA A 245 -4.57 -31.51 9.44
C ALA A 245 -3.35 -32.34 8.98
N THR A 246 -3.60 -33.56 8.49
CA THR A 246 -2.57 -34.48 7.99
C THR A 246 -1.94 -34.06 6.67
N VAL A 247 -2.57 -33.19 5.88
CA VAL A 247 -1.92 -32.60 4.68
C VAL A 247 -0.76 -31.70 5.10
N TRP A 248 -0.93 -30.96 6.20
CA TRP A 248 0.11 -30.07 6.73
C TRP A 248 1.33 -30.82 7.29
N GLU A 249 1.18 -32.11 7.63
CA GLU A 249 2.30 -32.99 8.02
C GLU A 249 3.28 -33.21 6.85
N GLY A 250 2.82 -33.02 5.60
CA GLY A 250 3.66 -33.13 4.40
C GLY A 250 4.02 -34.56 4.01
N ASP A 251 3.25 -35.55 4.45
CA ASP A 251 3.42 -36.95 4.03
C ASP A 251 2.84 -37.17 2.63
N ALA A 252 3.69 -37.11 1.61
CA ALA A 252 3.31 -37.32 0.21
C ALA A 252 2.77 -38.73 -0.09
N GLN A 253 2.90 -39.69 0.82
CA GLN A 253 2.29 -41.02 0.66
C GLN A 253 0.78 -40.99 0.88
N LYS A 254 0.29 -40.05 1.70
CA LYS A 254 -1.14 -39.82 1.91
C LYS A 254 -1.69 -39.05 0.72
N LYS A 255 -2.54 -39.67 -0.10
CA LYS A 255 -3.07 -39.05 -1.31
C LYS A 255 -4.34 -38.27 -1.00
N TRP A 256 -4.23 -36.94 -1.08
CA TRP A 256 -5.33 -36.03 -0.82
C TRP A 256 -5.98 -35.57 -2.13
N ASN A 257 -7.25 -35.91 -2.31
CA ASN A 257 -8.10 -35.38 -3.39
C ASN A 257 -8.84 -34.15 -2.85
N PRO A 258 -8.46 -32.91 -3.25
CA PRO A 258 -9.03 -31.69 -2.70
C PRO A 258 -10.47 -31.45 -3.16
N ALA A 259 -10.87 -31.98 -4.32
CA ALA A 259 -12.23 -31.84 -4.84
C ALA A 259 -13.22 -32.64 -3.96
N ALA A 260 -12.92 -33.91 -3.68
CA ALA A 260 -13.71 -34.75 -2.78
C ALA A 260 -13.43 -34.48 -1.28
N ASN A 261 -12.35 -33.75 -0.99
CA ASN A 261 -11.76 -33.58 0.35
C ASN A 261 -11.50 -34.91 1.08
N THR A 262 -10.91 -35.87 0.37
CA THR A 262 -10.63 -37.21 0.91
C THR A 262 -9.13 -37.47 0.96
N ILE A 263 -8.67 -38.17 2.00
CA ILE A 263 -7.31 -38.72 2.10
C ILE A 263 -7.41 -40.23 1.94
N ASP A 264 -6.76 -40.76 0.90
CA ASP A 264 -6.79 -42.19 0.56
C ASP A 264 -8.24 -42.75 0.50
N GLY A 265 -9.17 -41.91 0.03
CA GLY A 265 -10.60 -42.23 -0.09
C GLY A 265 -11.43 -42.00 1.18
N VAL A 266 -10.82 -41.63 2.32
CA VAL A 266 -11.53 -41.30 3.57
C VAL A 266 -11.84 -39.81 3.63
N ALA A 267 -13.11 -39.45 3.81
CA ALA A 267 -13.54 -38.06 3.88
C ALA A 267 -12.97 -37.32 5.11
N ASN A 268 -12.54 -36.08 4.91
CA ASN A 268 -12.22 -35.15 5.98
C ASN A 268 -13.39 -34.18 6.22
N GLU A 269 -13.93 -34.21 7.45
CA GLU A 269 -14.98 -33.29 7.91
C GLU A 269 -14.46 -32.28 8.94
N ALA A 270 -13.18 -32.34 9.30
CA ALA A 270 -12.59 -31.42 10.26
C ALA A 270 -12.47 -30.00 9.70
N GLU A 271 -12.67 -29.02 10.58
CA GLU A 271 -12.56 -27.59 10.29
C GLU A 271 -11.42 -26.97 11.11
N ASP A 272 -10.63 -26.14 10.46
CA ASP A 272 -9.61 -25.25 11.01
C ASP A 272 -10.00 -23.80 10.71
N LEU A 273 -10.47 -23.11 11.74
CA LEU A 273 -10.98 -21.75 11.63
C LEU A 273 -9.92 -20.69 11.95
N ALA A 274 -8.64 -21.04 12.06
CA ALA A 274 -7.55 -20.10 12.39
C ALA A 274 -7.56 -18.86 11.49
N ARG A 275 -7.83 -19.03 10.18
CA ARG A 275 -8.00 -17.91 9.23
C ARG A 275 -9.03 -16.88 9.72
N TYR A 276 -10.19 -17.36 10.15
CA TYR A 276 -11.31 -16.54 10.59
C TYR A 276 -11.06 -15.95 11.98
N GLU A 277 -10.33 -16.64 12.85
CA GLU A 277 -9.89 -16.10 14.15
C GLU A 277 -8.97 -14.89 13.97
N HIS A 278 -7.97 -14.99 13.09
CA HIS A 278 -7.10 -13.87 12.72
C HIS A 278 -7.90 -12.72 12.11
N TRP A 279 -8.83 -13.00 11.20
CA TRP A 279 -9.68 -11.98 10.60
C TRP A 279 -10.58 -11.29 11.64
N LEU A 280 -11.17 -12.05 12.57
CA LEU A 280 -12.02 -11.51 13.61
C LEU A 280 -11.23 -10.68 14.63
N ALA A 281 -9.99 -11.06 14.94
CA ALA A 281 -9.09 -10.26 15.76
C ALA A 281 -8.78 -8.91 15.10
N GLN A 282 -8.49 -8.90 13.79
CA GLN A 282 -8.32 -7.67 13.00
C GLN A 282 -9.58 -6.82 13.03
N PHE A 283 -10.75 -7.42 12.80
CA PHE A 283 -12.02 -6.71 12.80
C PHE A 283 -12.29 -6.03 14.16
N ARG A 284 -12.14 -6.77 15.27
CA ARG A 284 -12.37 -6.25 16.62
C ARG A 284 -11.44 -5.10 16.98
N VAL A 285 -10.13 -5.21 16.71
CA VAL A 285 -9.20 -4.12 17.02
C VAL A 285 -9.48 -2.87 16.18
N GLN A 286 -9.96 -3.04 14.96
CA GLN A 286 -10.38 -1.90 14.14
C GLN A 286 -11.64 -1.22 14.69
N GLN A 287 -12.60 -1.96 15.24
CA GLN A 287 -13.76 -1.37 15.92
C GLN A 287 -13.35 -0.53 17.15
N GLU A 288 -12.34 -0.98 17.89
CA GLU A 288 -11.80 -0.19 19.01
C GLU A 288 -11.11 1.10 18.53
N LEU A 289 -10.47 1.06 17.36
CA LEU A 289 -9.85 2.23 16.75
C LEU A 289 -10.89 3.26 16.27
N ASP A 290 -12.09 2.84 15.87
CA ASP A 290 -13.15 3.72 15.34
C ASP A 290 -13.45 4.93 16.26
N LEU A 291 -13.35 4.74 17.58
CA LEU A 291 -13.57 5.80 18.59
C LEU A 291 -12.59 6.98 18.47
N TYR A 292 -11.41 6.76 17.90
CA TYR A 292 -10.36 7.77 17.76
C TYR A 292 -10.41 8.50 16.41
N TYR A 293 -11.35 8.13 15.54
CA TYR A 293 -11.58 8.75 14.24
C TYR A 293 -13.00 9.32 14.15
N PRO A 294 -13.31 10.42 14.85
CA PRO A 294 -14.67 10.96 14.92
C PRO A 294 -15.25 11.34 13.55
N LYS A 295 -14.40 11.74 12.60
CA LYS A 295 -14.79 12.04 11.20
C LYS A 295 -14.95 10.79 10.33
N HIS A 296 -14.31 9.68 10.71
CA HIS A 296 -14.30 8.43 9.96
C HIS A 296 -14.44 7.23 10.92
N PRO A 297 -15.59 7.07 11.60
CA PRO A 297 -15.76 6.11 12.70
C PRO A 297 -16.01 4.68 12.21
N THR A 298 -15.46 4.33 11.05
CA THR A 298 -15.46 2.97 10.49
C THR A 298 -14.18 2.75 9.70
N VAL A 299 -13.76 1.48 9.55
CA VAL A 299 -12.65 1.13 8.65
C VAL A 299 -12.91 1.57 7.22
N LEU A 300 -14.15 1.42 6.74
CA LEU A 300 -14.51 1.80 5.37
C LEU A 300 -14.33 3.31 5.17
N GLY A 301 -14.86 4.15 6.06
CA GLY A 301 -14.65 5.60 5.99
C GLY A 301 -13.17 5.98 6.07
N ARG A 302 -12.36 5.28 6.87
CA ARG A 302 -10.90 5.51 6.89
C ARG A 302 -10.21 5.10 5.58
N ARG A 303 -10.64 4.00 4.96
CA ARG A 303 -10.01 3.52 3.71
C ARG A 303 -10.44 4.35 2.52
N PHE A 304 -11.73 4.64 2.38
CA PHE A 304 -12.29 5.35 1.23
C PHE A 304 -12.10 6.87 1.39
N ASP A 305 -12.63 7.46 2.45
CA ASP A 305 -12.69 8.91 2.54
C ASP A 305 -11.35 9.54 2.94
N LEU A 306 -10.63 8.92 3.89
CA LEU A 306 -9.38 9.47 4.44
C LEU A 306 -8.12 9.04 3.69
N GLN A 307 -8.00 7.76 3.33
CA GLN A 307 -6.75 7.23 2.73
C GLN A 307 -6.77 7.23 1.20
N ARG A 308 -7.90 6.85 0.58
CA ARG A 308 -8.03 6.82 -0.88
C ARG A 308 -8.56 8.13 -1.43
N GLU A 309 -9.26 8.91 -0.63
CA GLU A 309 -9.93 10.14 -1.06
C GLU A 309 -10.88 9.91 -2.24
N ILE A 310 -11.53 8.73 -2.26
CA ILE A 310 -12.54 8.37 -3.25
C ILE A 310 -13.75 7.83 -2.49
N PRO A 311 -14.96 8.39 -2.68
CA PRO A 311 -16.16 7.88 -2.04
C PRO A 311 -16.41 6.40 -2.34
N GLU A 312 -16.82 5.63 -1.33
CA GLU A 312 -17.14 4.20 -1.50
C GLU A 312 -18.17 3.97 -2.61
N THR A 313 -19.20 4.82 -2.69
CA THR A 313 -20.27 4.73 -3.69
C THR A 313 -19.75 4.91 -5.11
N GLU A 314 -18.72 5.73 -5.32
CA GLU A 314 -18.11 5.93 -6.63
C GLU A 314 -17.30 4.70 -7.04
N VAL A 315 -16.53 4.11 -6.11
CA VAL A 315 -15.80 2.87 -6.37
C VAL A 315 -16.74 1.72 -6.70
N VAL A 316 -17.84 1.58 -5.95
CA VAL A 316 -18.88 0.57 -6.26
C VAL A 316 -19.44 0.79 -7.65
N ALA A 317 -19.81 2.02 -8.01
CA ALA A 317 -20.36 2.32 -9.33
C ALA A 317 -19.35 2.05 -10.47
N LEU A 318 -18.06 2.34 -10.27
CA LEU A 318 -17.00 2.02 -11.23
C LEU A 318 -16.85 0.50 -11.42
N ILE A 319 -16.84 -0.26 -10.33
CA ILE A 319 -16.76 -1.73 -10.38
C ILE A 319 -18.00 -2.30 -11.06
N GLU A 320 -19.21 -1.87 -10.69
CA GLU A 320 -20.46 -2.29 -11.33
C GLU A 320 -20.44 -1.96 -12.83
N THR A 321 -19.98 -0.78 -13.22
CA THR A 321 -19.85 -0.39 -14.63
C THR A 321 -18.91 -1.31 -15.41
N LEU A 322 -17.76 -1.66 -14.84
CA LEU A 322 -16.82 -2.60 -15.45
C LEU A 322 -17.40 -4.01 -15.53
N LEU A 323 -18.00 -4.48 -14.44
CA LEU A 323 -18.63 -5.79 -14.37
C LEU A 323 -19.80 -5.90 -15.35
N ASP A 324 -20.59 -4.85 -15.55
CA ASP A 324 -21.75 -4.78 -16.46
C ASP A 324 -21.38 -4.51 -17.92
N SER A 325 -20.13 -4.18 -18.21
CA SER A 325 -19.66 -3.90 -19.57
C SER A 325 -19.88 -5.09 -20.50
N THR A 326 -20.53 -4.84 -21.64
CA THR A 326 -20.75 -5.88 -22.66
C THR A 326 -19.46 -6.34 -23.32
N ALA A 327 -18.37 -5.55 -23.23
CA ALA A 327 -17.05 -5.93 -23.72
C ALA A 327 -16.53 -7.22 -23.08
N ARG A 328 -17.03 -7.57 -21.87
CA ARG A 328 -16.70 -8.83 -21.22
C ARG A 328 -17.13 -10.04 -22.06
N ASN A 329 -18.23 -9.96 -22.81
CA ASN A 329 -18.71 -11.10 -23.59
C ASN A 329 -17.72 -11.42 -24.71
N ASP A 330 -17.29 -10.40 -25.46
CA ASP A 330 -16.30 -10.55 -26.53
C ASP A 330 -14.96 -11.06 -25.97
N LEU A 331 -14.56 -10.58 -24.79
CA LEU A 331 -13.36 -11.08 -24.09
C LEU A 331 -13.51 -12.55 -23.70
N LEU A 332 -14.63 -12.95 -23.10
CA LEU A 332 -14.88 -14.34 -22.70
C LEU A 332 -14.91 -15.28 -23.91
N ASP A 333 -15.49 -14.85 -25.03
CA ASP A 333 -15.45 -15.60 -26.30
C ASP A 333 -14.02 -15.83 -26.79
N VAL A 334 -13.15 -14.81 -26.69
CA VAL A 334 -11.72 -14.93 -27.03
C VAL A 334 -11.01 -15.92 -26.09
N VAL A 335 -11.28 -15.85 -24.79
CA VAL A 335 -10.68 -16.77 -23.80
C VAL A 335 -11.16 -18.20 -24.04
N GLU A 336 -12.46 -18.43 -24.26
CA GLU A 336 -13.01 -19.75 -24.60
C GLU A 336 -12.39 -20.32 -25.87
N ALA A 337 -12.23 -19.48 -26.91
CA ALA A 337 -11.60 -19.88 -28.15
C ALA A 337 -10.13 -20.27 -27.96
N LYS A 338 -9.36 -19.53 -27.16
CA LYS A 338 -7.96 -19.84 -26.82
C LYS A 338 -7.83 -21.12 -25.99
N LEU A 339 -8.71 -21.31 -25.00
CA LEU A 339 -8.71 -22.51 -24.15
C LEU A 339 -9.25 -23.77 -24.86
N GLY A 340 -10.09 -23.60 -25.89
CA GLY A 340 -10.71 -24.71 -26.61
C GLY A 340 -11.75 -25.49 -25.80
N ARG A 341 -12.29 -24.89 -24.74
CA ARG A 341 -13.29 -25.48 -23.83
C ARG A 341 -14.17 -24.39 -23.18
N PRO A 342 -15.34 -24.75 -22.63
CA PRO A 342 -16.13 -23.83 -21.81
C PRO A 342 -15.33 -23.32 -20.59
N LEU A 343 -15.61 -22.09 -20.18
CA LEU A 343 -14.96 -21.49 -19.00
C LEU A 343 -15.38 -22.17 -17.69
N GLU A 344 -14.41 -22.25 -16.79
CA GLU A 344 -14.54 -22.66 -15.40
C GLU A 344 -14.11 -21.49 -14.48
N ALA A 345 -14.49 -21.53 -13.21
CA ALA A 345 -14.27 -20.40 -12.30
C ALA A 345 -12.79 -20.01 -12.14
N HIS A 346 -11.86 -20.95 -12.28
CA HIS A 346 -10.42 -20.67 -12.20
C HIS A 346 -9.85 -19.98 -13.45
N ASP A 347 -10.62 -19.88 -14.53
CA ASP A 347 -10.23 -19.17 -15.76
C ASP A 347 -10.15 -17.66 -15.60
N VAL A 348 -10.58 -17.13 -14.45
CA VAL A 348 -10.27 -15.75 -14.03
C VAL A 348 -8.77 -15.46 -13.99
N TYR A 349 -7.93 -16.49 -13.90
CA TYR A 349 -6.46 -16.37 -13.91
C TYR A 349 -5.83 -16.54 -15.31
N PHE A 350 -6.62 -16.67 -16.37
CA PHE A 350 -6.08 -16.72 -17.73
C PHE A 350 -5.63 -15.33 -18.19
N GLU A 351 -4.36 -15.19 -18.59
CA GLU A 351 -3.75 -13.89 -18.94
C GLU A 351 -3.06 -13.88 -20.31
N GLU A 352 -3.08 -14.98 -21.06
CA GLU A 352 -2.41 -15.12 -22.37
C GLU A 352 -3.21 -14.46 -23.52
N LEU A 353 -3.52 -13.18 -23.34
CA LEU A 353 -4.23 -12.34 -24.32
C LEU A 353 -3.27 -11.57 -25.25
N GLY A 354 -2.01 -11.43 -24.85
CA GLY A 354 -0.97 -10.62 -25.48
C GLY A 354 -0.08 -11.36 -26.49
N ASP A 355 1.17 -10.92 -26.57
CA ASP A 355 2.19 -11.42 -27.52
C ASP A 355 2.58 -12.88 -27.22
N ASP A 356 2.51 -13.73 -28.25
CA ASP A 356 2.80 -15.17 -28.15
C ASP A 356 4.32 -15.48 -28.23
N ARG A 357 5.20 -14.47 -28.23
CA ARG A 357 6.66 -14.67 -28.27
C ARG A 357 7.14 -15.42 -27.02
N PRO A 358 7.98 -16.46 -27.18
CA PRO A 358 8.53 -17.18 -26.04
C PRO A 358 9.43 -16.28 -25.18
N SER A 359 9.37 -16.41 -23.85
CA SER A 359 10.18 -15.59 -22.91
C SER A 359 11.67 -15.56 -23.24
N ARG A 360 12.25 -16.69 -23.69
CA ARG A 360 13.67 -16.77 -24.11
C ARG A 360 14.05 -15.80 -25.24
N GLU A 361 13.09 -15.46 -26.10
CA GLU A 361 13.30 -14.53 -27.20
C GLU A 361 13.29 -13.09 -26.67
N LEU A 362 12.34 -12.79 -25.78
CA LEU A 362 12.27 -11.50 -25.09
C LEU A 362 13.51 -11.27 -24.22
N ASP A 363 13.99 -12.28 -23.51
CA ASP A 363 15.23 -12.25 -22.73
C ASP A 363 16.43 -11.87 -23.60
N ALA A 364 16.53 -12.44 -24.80
CA ALA A 364 17.63 -12.14 -25.71
C ALA A 364 17.58 -10.70 -26.23
N ILE A 365 16.39 -10.18 -26.53
CA ILE A 365 16.18 -8.78 -26.94
C ILE A 365 16.56 -7.83 -25.81
N VAL A 366 16.14 -8.13 -24.57
CA VAL A 366 16.51 -7.33 -23.40
C VAL A 366 18.02 -7.37 -23.18
N ALA A 367 18.65 -8.55 -23.20
CA ALA A 367 20.09 -8.67 -22.98
C ALA A 367 20.94 -7.94 -24.05
N GLU A 368 20.45 -7.81 -25.29
CA GLU A 368 21.12 -7.03 -26.33
C GLU A 368 21.10 -5.52 -26.04
N ARG A 369 20.00 -5.03 -25.43
CA ARG A 369 19.81 -3.59 -25.17
C ARG A 369 20.27 -3.16 -23.77
N PHE A 370 19.99 -3.99 -22.78
CA PHE A 370 20.26 -3.80 -21.35
C PHE A 370 20.84 -5.13 -20.79
N PRO A 371 22.16 -5.35 -20.93
CA PRO A 371 22.80 -6.58 -20.45
C PRO A 371 22.60 -6.83 -18.95
N ASP A 372 22.60 -5.77 -18.15
CA ASP A 372 22.44 -5.76 -16.70
C ASP A 372 21.69 -4.50 -16.22
N GLU A 373 21.45 -4.43 -14.92
CA GLU A 373 20.78 -3.32 -14.24
C GLU A 373 21.53 -1.99 -14.37
N ASP A 374 22.86 -2.00 -14.34
CA ASP A 374 23.68 -0.78 -14.48
C ASP A 374 23.54 -0.19 -15.89
N ALA A 375 23.47 -1.05 -16.92
CA ALA A 375 23.21 -0.62 -18.28
C ALA A 375 21.78 -0.09 -18.46
N PHE A 376 20.79 -0.67 -17.76
CA PHE A 376 19.43 -0.15 -17.76
C PHE A 376 19.34 1.21 -17.06
N ASP A 377 19.97 1.36 -15.90
CA ASP A 377 20.10 2.58 -15.11
C ASP A 377 20.66 3.74 -15.95
N ALA A 378 21.84 3.53 -16.55
CA ALA A 378 22.49 4.52 -17.39
C ALA A 378 21.67 4.89 -18.65
N ALA A 379 20.78 4.00 -19.09
CA ALA A 379 19.96 4.21 -20.28
C ALA A 379 18.60 4.85 -19.99
N LEU A 380 18.23 5.09 -18.73
CA LEU A 380 16.91 5.65 -18.38
C LEU A 380 16.58 6.95 -19.16
N PRO A 381 17.48 7.93 -19.32
CA PRO A 381 17.19 9.11 -20.15
C PRO A 381 16.82 8.75 -21.61
N GLU A 382 17.53 7.81 -22.23
CA GLU A 382 17.25 7.35 -23.60
C GLU A 382 15.95 6.53 -23.68
N VAL A 383 15.65 5.72 -22.66
CA VAL A 383 14.37 5.00 -22.54
C VAL A 383 13.22 6.01 -22.52
N LEU A 384 13.32 7.06 -21.70
CA LEU A 384 12.30 8.11 -21.60
C LEU A 384 12.14 8.89 -22.90
N ARG A 385 13.25 9.25 -23.58
CA ARG A 385 13.17 9.84 -24.94
C ARG A 385 12.42 8.93 -25.90
N GLY A 386 12.68 7.62 -25.84
CA GLY A 386 11.98 6.60 -26.62
C GLY A 386 10.47 6.51 -26.33
N LEU A 387 10.05 6.81 -25.10
CA LEU A 387 8.64 6.92 -24.70
C LEU A 387 7.99 8.25 -25.09
N GLY A 388 8.76 9.19 -25.63
CA GLY A 388 8.26 10.48 -26.15
C GLY A 388 8.44 11.66 -25.21
N PHE A 389 9.20 11.53 -24.11
CA PHE A 389 9.59 12.68 -23.29
C PHE A 389 10.56 13.59 -24.04
N VAL A 390 10.45 14.91 -23.84
CA VAL A 390 11.39 15.88 -24.40
C VAL A 390 12.75 15.78 -23.71
N ASP A 391 13.83 16.18 -24.41
CA ASP A 391 15.21 15.96 -23.94
C ASP A 391 15.48 16.44 -22.51
N ASP A 392 15.06 17.65 -22.16
CA ASP A 392 15.28 18.23 -20.83
C ASP A 392 14.50 17.48 -19.74
N GLU A 393 13.29 16.99 -20.03
CA GLU A 393 12.49 16.22 -19.07
C GLU A 393 13.03 14.80 -18.91
N ALA A 394 13.40 14.14 -20.01
CA ALA A 394 14.00 12.82 -19.99
C ALA A 394 15.32 12.82 -19.20
N GLU A 395 16.15 13.85 -19.39
CA GLU A 395 17.39 14.03 -18.63
C GLU A 395 17.09 14.32 -17.15
N PHE A 396 16.17 15.23 -16.86
CA PHE A 396 15.81 15.57 -15.49
C PHE A 396 15.30 14.37 -14.69
N LEU A 397 14.41 13.57 -15.29
CA LEU A 397 13.78 12.41 -14.66
C LEU A 397 14.74 11.23 -14.59
N GLY A 398 15.34 10.84 -15.71
CA GLY A 398 16.20 9.67 -15.80
C GLY A 398 17.47 9.75 -14.95
N THR A 399 18.00 10.96 -14.69
CA THR A 399 19.19 11.14 -13.84
C THR A 399 18.91 11.20 -12.33
N ARG A 400 17.63 11.05 -11.92
CA ARG A 400 17.18 11.08 -10.51
C ARG A 400 16.54 9.77 -10.08
N ILE A 401 16.70 8.74 -10.88
CA ILE A 401 16.20 7.40 -10.64
C ILE A 401 17.42 6.49 -10.67
N ASP A 402 17.60 5.71 -9.62
CA ASP A 402 18.63 4.67 -9.52
C ASP A 402 17.96 3.29 -9.61
N VAL A 403 18.53 2.37 -10.39
CA VAL A 403 18.06 0.99 -10.48
C VAL A 403 18.74 0.08 -9.46
N GLU A 404 17.96 -0.71 -8.72
CA GLU A 404 18.45 -1.73 -7.78
C GLU A 404 17.75 -3.07 -8.01
N ILE A 405 18.39 -4.16 -7.59
CA ILE A 405 17.78 -5.49 -7.61
C ILE A 405 17.10 -5.80 -6.29
N ALA A 406 15.79 -6.07 -6.32
CA ALA A 406 15.02 -6.47 -5.17
C ALA A 406 15.36 -7.91 -4.71
N ARG A 407 15.20 -8.17 -3.41
CA ARG A 407 15.15 -9.54 -2.87
C ARG A 407 13.76 -10.18 -3.08
N GLY A 408 12.71 -9.35 -3.10
CA GLY A 408 11.31 -9.75 -3.24
C GLY A 408 10.69 -9.32 -4.58
N ALA A 409 9.43 -8.90 -4.55
CA ALA A 409 8.81 -8.29 -5.72
C ALA A 409 9.47 -6.92 -6.04
N GLY A 410 9.39 -6.53 -7.32
CA GLY A 410 9.73 -5.17 -7.73
C GLY A 410 8.90 -4.14 -6.95
N HIS A 411 9.48 -2.97 -6.73
CA HIS A 411 8.81 -1.82 -6.09
C HIS A 411 9.62 -0.53 -6.27
N ALA A 412 8.93 0.59 -6.37
CA ALA A 412 9.53 1.92 -6.37
C ALA A 412 9.69 2.48 -4.94
N VAL A 413 10.82 3.15 -4.69
CA VAL A 413 11.08 3.87 -3.43
C VAL A 413 11.22 5.36 -3.72
N ARG A 414 10.28 6.14 -3.19
CA ARG A 414 10.22 7.59 -3.35
C ARG A 414 11.43 8.29 -2.72
N PRO A 415 11.96 9.36 -3.34
CA PRO A 415 12.83 10.29 -2.64
C PRO A 415 12.00 11.22 -1.76
N ALA A 416 12.27 11.23 -0.46
CA ALA A 416 11.47 12.05 0.46
C ALA A 416 11.86 13.54 0.44
N LEU A 417 13.07 13.87 -0.05
CA LEU A 417 13.55 15.22 -0.33
C LEU A 417 14.15 15.32 -1.75
N PRO A 418 14.18 16.52 -2.36
CA PRO A 418 14.73 16.75 -3.70
C PRO A 418 16.22 16.37 -3.90
N GLU A 419 17.00 16.27 -2.83
CA GLU A 419 18.41 15.85 -2.88
C GLU A 419 18.60 14.33 -2.98
N PHE A 420 17.54 13.54 -2.77
CA PHE A 420 17.59 12.08 -2.88
C PHE A 420 17.04 11.61 -4.22
N HIS A 421 17.51 10.44 -4.65
CA HIS A 421 17.03 9.76 -5.85
C HIS A 421 15.86 8.84 -5.52
N SER A 422 14.99 8.65 -6.51
CA SER A 422 14.01 7.57 -6.51
C SER A 422 14.71 6.26 -6.81
N TRP A 423 14.28 5.16 -6.17
CA TRP A 423 14.87 3.84 -6.45
C TRP A 423 13.86 2.96 -7.16
N LEU A 424 14.20 2.57 -8.38
CA LEU A 424 13.47 1.58 -9.17
C LEU A 424 14.03 0.22 -8.78
N ARG A 425 13.29 -0.56 -7.99
CA ARG A 425 13.72 -1.92 -7.63
C ARG A 425 13.01 -2.93 -8.51
N THR A 426 13.80 -3.72 -9.24
CA THR A 426 13.29 -4.79 -10.09
C THR A 426 13.96 -6.12 -9.80
N ASN A 427 13.52 -7.19 -10.45
CA ASN A 427 14.13 -8.51 -10.39
C ASN A 427 15.10 -8.73 -11.54
N ARG A 428 15.91 -9.79 -11.43
CA ARG A 428 16.80 -10.23 -12.52
C ARG A 428 16.97 -11.73 -12.55
N LEU A 429 17.35 -12.24 -13.73
CA LEU A 429 17.90 -13.58 -13.89
C LEU A 429 19.32 -13.66 -13.29
N PRO A 430 19.91 -14.86 -13.12
CA PRO A 430 21.24 -15.01 -12.55
C PRO A 430 22.32 -14.16 -13.22
N ASP A 431 22.31 -14.08 -14.56
CA ASP A 431 23.39 -13.46 -15.35
C ASP A 431 22.96 -12.24 -16.15
N THR A 432 21.65 -11.96 -16.26
CA THR A 432 21.10 -10.85 -17.07
C THR A 432 19.90 -10.22 -16.36
N LEU A 433 19.47 -9.03 -16.80
CA LEU A 433 18.21 -8.44 -16.33
C LEU A 433 17.00 -9.36 -16.65
N GLY A 434 16.96 -9.89 -17.89
CA GLY A 434 15.87 -10.74 -18.38
C GLY A 434 14.58 -9.97 -18.66
N TRP A 435 13.66 -10.58 -19.41
CA TRP A 435 12.38 -9.98 -19.77
C TRP A 435 11.55 -9.63 -18.55
N ASP A 436 11.34 -10.57 -17.62
CA ASP A 436 10.52 -10.34 -16.43
C ASP A 436 11.08 -9.20 -15.55
N GLY A 437 12.41 -9.11 -15.46
CA GLY A 437 13.10 -8.02 -14.76
C GLY A 437 12.96 -6.68 -15.47
N PHE A 438 13.03 -6.66 -16.80
CA PHE A 438 12.80 -5.45 -17.58
C PHE A 438 11.33 -4.99 -17.52
N ASP A 439 10.38 -5.91 -17.72
CA ASP A 439 8.94 -5.63 -17.71
C ASP A 439 8.48 -5.09 -16.35
N THR A 440 8.90 -5.75 -15.26
CA THR A 440 8.72 -5.23 -13.89
C THR A 440 9.38 -3.86 -13.75
N GLY A 441 10.61 -3.70 -14.26
CA GLY A 441 11.33 -2.44 -14.18
C GLY A 441 10.62 -1.28 -14.88
N MET A 442 9.98 -1.53 -16.02
CA MET A 442 9.21 -0.52 -16.75
C MET A 442 7.95 -0.09 -16.00
N HIS A 443 7.27 -1.01 -15.32
CA HIS A 443 6.17 -0.70 -14.42
C HIS A 443 6.65 0.20 -13.26
N GLU A 444 7.73 -0.20 -12.58
CA GLU A 444 8.30 0.56 -11.46
C GLU A 444 8.89 1.91 -11.90
N LEU A 445 9.32 2.04 -13.15
CA LEU A 445 9.73 3.30 -13.74
C LEU A 445 8.57 4.30 -13.72
N GLY A 446 7.35 3.90 -14.09
CA GLY A 446 6.19 4.78 -14.05
C GLY A 446 5.90 5.34 -12.64
N HIS A 447 6.03 4.50 -11.61
CA HIS A 447 5.98 4.96 -10.22
C HIS A 447 7.12 5.93 -9.88
N CYS A 448 8.36 5.61 -10.26
CA CYS A 448 9.51 6.48 -10.00
C CYS A 448 9.36 7.85 -10.68
N LEU A 449 8.80 7.91 -11.89
CA LEU A 449 8.53 9.17 -12.59
C LEU A 449 7.53 10.03 -11.82
N GLU A 450 6.42 9.45 -11.36
CA GLU A 450 5.47 10.14 -10.47
C GLU A 450 6.19 10.68 -9.24
N GLN A 451 7.00 9.83 -8.58
CA GLN A 451 7.68 10.17 -7.35
C GLN A 451 8.67 11.34 -7.52
N VAL A 452 9.48 11.33 -8.59
CA VAL A 452 10.40 12.44 -8.91
C VAL A 452 9.61 13.71 -9.22
N ILE A 453 8.59 13.64 -10.06
CA ILE A 453 7.75 14.79 -10.41
C ILE A 453 7.13 15.41 -9.16
N SER A 454 6.51 14.59 -8.32
CA SER A 454 5.79 15.05 -7.15
C SER A 454 6.68 15.39 -5.97
N THR A 455 7.96 15.00 -5.95
CA THR A 455 8.93 15.51 -4.98
C THR A 455 9.49 16.88 -5.39
N HIS A 456 9.68 17.14 -6.68
CA HIS A 456 10.38 18.34 -7.17
C HIS A 456 9.48 19.50 -7.59
N ARG A 457 8.26 19.25 -8.08
CA ARG A 457 7.41 20.31 -8.66
C ARG A 457 6.46 20.97 -7.65
N PRO A 458 5.66 20.22 -6.86
CA PRO A 458 4.77 20.84 -5.89
C PRO A 458 5.51 21.24 -4.60
N ARG A 459 4.88 22.08 -3.79
CA ARG A 459 5.34 22.38 -2.43
C ARG A 459 5.31 21.13 -1.53
N PRO A 460 6.10 21.06 -0.45
CA PRO A 460 6.24 19.86 0.37
C PRO A 460 4.92 19.25 0.90
N ALA A 461 3.96 20.07 1.33
CA ALA A 461 2.68 19.60 1.83
C ALA A 461 1.78 18.97 0.75
N LEU A 462 2.07 19.20 -0.52
CA LEU A 462 1.30 18.71 -1.67
C LEU A 462 2.06 17.62 -2.47
N ARG A 463 3.10 17.02 -1.89
CA ARG A 463 3.84 15.94 -2.55
C ARG A 463 3.03 14.66 -2.62
N GLY A 464 3.27 13.89 -3.68
CA GLY A 464 2.57 12.65 -4.00
C GLY A 464 1.27 12.88 -4.75
N VAL A 465 0.55 11.79 -4.96
CA VAL A 465 -0.79 11.75 -5.54
C VAL A 465 -1.80 11.33 -4.49
N PRO A 466 -3.11 11.62 -4.68
CA PRO A 466 -4.12 11.41 -3.64
C PRO A 466 -4.24 9.95 -3.16
N ASN A 467 -3.96 8.97 -4.02
CA ASN A 467 -4.05 7.56 -3.66
C ASN A 467 -3.27 6.64 -4.60
N THR A 468 -3.19 5.36 -4.22
CA THR A 468 -2.51 4.32 -4.99
C THR A 468 -3.11 4.10 -6.38
N ALA A 469 -4.41 4.31 -6.61
CA ALA A 469 -4.97 4.13 -7.95
C ALA A 469 -4.37 5.12 -8.96
N CYS A 470 -4.04 6.35 -8.51
CA CYS A 470 -3.29 7.29 -9.33
C CYS A 470 -1.86 6.78 -9.61
N THR A 471 -1.13 6.29 -8.60
CA THR A 471 0.25 5.78 -8.83
C THR A 471 0.27 4.59 -9.77
N GLU A 472 -0.68 3.66 -9.64
CA GLU A 472 -0.83 2.52 -10.56
C GLU A 472 -1.14 3.01 -11.98
N ALA A 473 -1.99 4.02 -12.15
CA ALA A 473 -2.29 4.58 -13.48
C ALA A 473 -1.09 5.26 -14.17
N PHE A 474 -0.03 5.63 -13.43
CA PHE A 474 1.24 6.07 -14.03
C PHE A 474 2.15 4.90 -14.40
N ALA A 475 2.00 3.75 -13.73
CA ALA A 475 2.83 2.56 -13.92
C ALA A 475 2.31 1.61 -15.01
N PHE A 476 0.99 1.59 -15.22
CA PHE A 476 0.31 0.94 -16.36
C PHE A 476 0.29 1.86 -17.58
#